data_AF-A0A2V5LXH7-F1
#
_entry.id   AF-A0A2V5LXH7-F1
#
_cell.length_a   1.000
_cell.length_b   1.000
_cell.length_c   1.000
_cell.angle_alpha   90.00
_cell.angle_beta   90.00
_cell.angle_gamma   90.00
#
_symmetry.space_group_name_H-M   'P 1'
#
loop_
_entity.id
_entity.type
_entity.pdbx_description
1 polymer ?
#
loop_
_entity_poly.entity_id
_entity_poly.type
_entity_poly.pdbx_seq_one_letter_code
_entity_poly.pdbx_strand_id
1 'polypeptide(L)' 'MPTNVLGTELQCCCRNPITGFYRDGFCRTGVGD' A
#
# COMPACT_ATOMS: atom_id res chain seq x y z
N MET A 1 -8.92 0.60 -7.76
CA MET A 1 -7.59 0.14 -7.30
C MET A 1 -6.85 1.34 -6.73
N PRO A 2 -6.15 1.22 -5.59
CA PRO A 2 -5.29 2.30 -5.12
C PRO A 2 -4.23 2.63 -6.18
N THR A 3 -3.99 3.91 -6.43
CA THR A 3 -3.01 4.39 -7.42
C THR A 3 -1.78 4.98 -6.73
N ASN A 4 -0.63 4.88 -7.38
CA ASN A 4 0.55 5.62 -6.96
C ASN A 4 0.50 7.07 -7.50
N VAL A 5 1.53 7.87 -7.21
CA VAL A 5 1.63 9.28 -7.63
C VAL A 5 1.73 9.49 -9.15
N LEU A 6 1.99 8.43 -9.91
CA LEU A 6 2.05 8.47 -11.39
C LEU A 6 0.69 8.16 -12.03
N GLY A 7 -0.35 7.92 -11.23
CA GLY A 7 -1.67 7.53 -11.71
C GLY A 7 -1.76 6.07 -12.18
N THR A 8 -0.70 5.28 -11.99
CA THR A 8 -0.74 3.83 -12.26
C THR A 8 -1.15 3.06 -11.01
N GLU A 9 -1.37 1.76 -11.14
CA GLU A 9 -1.68 0.89 -10.01
C GLU A 9 -0.60 0.95 -8.92
N LEU A 10 -1.04 0.95 -7.65
CA LEU A 10 -0.15 0.91 -6.49
C LEU A 10 0.52 -0.47 -6.38
N GLN A 11 1.85 -0.48 -6.41
CA GLN A 11 2.65 -1.70 -6.31
C GLN A 11 2.92 -2.08 -4.85
N CYS A 12 3.29 -3.34 -4.65
CA CYS A 12 3.72 -3.84 -3.35
C CYS A 12 5.03 -3.15 -2.93
N CYS A 13 5.08 -2.67 -1.69
CA CYS A 13 6.25 -2.04 -1.10
C CYS A 13 7.22 -3.06 -0.50
N CYS A 14 6.78 -3.88 0.46
CA CYS A 14 7.64 -4.89 1.08
C CYS A 14 6.83 -6.01 1.77
N ARG A 15 7.35 -7.25 1.70
CA ARG A 15 6.77 -8.45 2.34
C ARG A 15 7.70 -9.12 3.37
N ASN A 16 8.92 -8.62 3.54
CA ASN A 16 9.86 -9.17 4.53
C ASN A 16 10.75 -8.07 5.12
N PRO A 17 10.36 -7.45 6.26
CA PRO A 17 9.12 -7.67 6.98
C PRO A 17 7.89 -7.13 6.23
N ILE A 18 6.69 -7.62 6.54
CA ILE A 18 5.46 -7.14 5.90
C ILE A 18 5.13 -5.71 6.38
N THR A 19 5.01 -4.78 5.43
CA THR A 19 4.70 -3.36 5.68
C THR A 19 3.21 -3.03 5.45
N GLY A 20 2.85 -1.74 5.50
CA GLY A 20 1.49 -1.24 5.28
C GLY A 20 0.68 -1.16 6.57
N PHE A 21 -0.25 -0.18 6.65
CA PHE A 21 -1.16 0.00 7.78
C PHE A 21 -2.00 -1.27 8.02
N TYR A 22 -2.52 -1.84 6.93
CA TYR A 22 -3.27 -3.09 6.94
C TYR A 22 -2.39 -4.36 6.96
N ARG A 23 -1.07 -4.22 7.08
CA ARG A 23 -0.09 -5.33 7.06
C ARG A 23 -0.25 -6.27 5.87
N ASP A 24 -0.43 -5.70 4.68
CA ASP A 24 -0.57 -6.39 3.40
C ASP A 24 0.62 -6.14 2.44
N GLY A 25 1.60 -5.34 2.89
CA GLY A 25 2.77 -4.97 2.11
C GLY A 25 2.51 -3.81 1.12
N PHE A 26 1.38 -3.11 1.22
CA PHE A 26 1.07 -1.95 0.39
C PHE A 26 0.98 -0.67 1.22
N CYS A 27 1.45 0.44 0.65
CA CYS A 27 1.38 1.76 1.28
C CYS A 27 0.00 2.41 1.05
N ARG A 28 -1.08 1.71 1.39
CA ARG A 28 -2.45 2.23 1.29
C ARG A 28 -3.01 2.58 2.68
N THR A 29 -3.87 3.59 2.68
CA THR A 29 -4.58 4.13 3.84
C THR A 29 -6.10 3.98 3.63
N GLY A 30 -6.92 4.35 4.62
CA GLY A 30 -8.38 4.31 4.54
C GLY A 30 -9.03 4.87 5.80
N VAL A 31 -10.33 4.59 6.02
CA VAL A 31 -11.18 5.27 7.02
C VAL A 31 -10.72 5.16 8.49
N GLY A 32 -9.77 4.27 8.78
CA GLY A 32 -9.24 4.02 10.13
C GLY A 32 -7.86 4.65 10.38
N ASP A 33 -7.38 5.50 9.48
CA ASP A 33 -6.06 6.15 9.50
C ASP A 33 -6.21 7.67 9.31
#